data_AF-A0AAJ6EEY2-F1
#
_entry.id   AF-A0AAJ6EEY2-F1
#
_cell.length_a   1.000
_cell.length_b   1.000
_cell.length_c   1.000
_cell.angle_alpha   90.00
_cell.angle_beta   90.00
_cell.angle_gamma   90.00
#
_symmetry.space_group_name_H-M   'P 1'
#
loop_
_entity.id
_entity.type
_entity.pdbx_description
1 polymer ?
#
loop_
_entity_poly.entity_id
_entity_poly.type
_entity_poly.pdbx_seq_one_letter_code
_entity_poly.pdbx_strand_id
1 'polypeptide(L)'
;MSRIRIPLMALALAIGFHVVVSAVTEMTALERVPFPSDAAKISSPWAGDVPSLSAMLLPFGSEPESNHALISALQAIEASRKKQTTVQSAQYADAIGRVRRTLSISPYNPELWLALALLQAQRDSHDPVVFEALKMTYFTAPNDTRLVPVRLDVAGRFDMLADPDIKDLARSDIRLIMTHRPELKPAIVSAFRRASDRGKAFLQEAVQSIDPPFAQTLRG
;
A
#
# COMPACT_ATOMS: atom_id res chain seq x y z
N MET A 1 -52.41 7.47 -26.10
CA MET A 1 -51.33 8.09 -25.31
C MET A 1 -50.88 7.27 -24.08
N SER A 2 -50.96 5.92 -24.08
CA SER A 2 -50.61 5.10 -22.88
C SER A 2 -49.30 4.29 -22.99
N ARG A 3 -48.73 4.15 -24.19
CA ARG A 3 -47.60 3.23 -24.45
C ARG A 3 -46.21 3.74 -24.02
N ILE A 4 -46.06 5.03 -23.72
CA ILE A 4 -44.78 5.65 -23.33
C ILE A 4 -44.61 5.70 -21.81
N ARG A 5 -45.69 5.54 -21.02
CA ARG A 5 -45.63 5.67 -19.55
C ARG A 5 -44.94 4.49 -18.87
N ILE A 6 -45.09 3.29 -19.44
CA ILE A 6 -44.53 2.05 -18.90
C ILE A 6 -42.99 2.03 -18.96
N PRO A 7 -42.31 2.33 -20.09
CA PRO A 7 -40.85 2.39 -20.11
C PRO A 7 -40.30 3.54 -19.26
N LEU A 8 -41.02 4.66 -19.16
CA LEU A 8 -40.60 5.81 -18.35
C LEU A 8 -40.65 5.50 -16.85
N MET A 9 -41.67 4.77 -16.38
CA MET A 9 -41.75 4.31 -14.99
C MET A 9 -40.71 3.25 -14.66
N ALA A 10 -40.41 2.35 -15.60
CA ALA A 10 -39.34 1.35 -15.43
C ALA A 10 -37.95 2.03 -15.32
N LEU A 11 -37.70 3.07 -16.11
CA LEU A 11 -36.47 3.87 -16.04
C LEU A 11 -36.39 4.62 -14.69
N ALA A 12 -37.49 5.25 -14.24
CA ALA A 12 -37.52 5.96 -12.97
C ALA A 12 -37.31 5.03 -11.76
N LEU A 13 -37.85 3.80 -11.82
CA LEU A 13 -37.61 2.77 -10.80
C LEU A 13 -36.15 2.28 -10.81
N ALA A 14 -35.54 2.13 -11.98
CA ALA A 14 -34.12 1.76 -12.08
C ALA A 14 -33.20 2.86 -11.51
N ILE A 15 -33.50 4.13 -11.81
CA ILE A 15 -32.76 5.28 -11.27
C ILE A 15 -32.97 5.40 -9.75
N GLY A 16 -34.20 5.28 -9.26
CA GLY A 16 -34.52 5.31 -7.84
C GLY A 16 -33.84 4.18 -7.06
N PHE A 17 -33.84 2.96 -7.63
CA PHE A 17 -33.12 1.83 -7.07
C PHE A 17 -31.61 2.07 -7.01
N HIS A 18 -31.02 2.71 -8.04
CA HIS A 18 -29.62 3.11 -8.02
C HIS A 18 -29.28 4.12 -6.92
N VAL A 19 -30.11 5.15 -6.73
CA VAL A 19 -29.87 6.15 -5.67
C VAL A 19 -29.92 5.52 -4.28
N VAL A 20 -30.85 4.59 -4.05
CA VAL A 20 -30.95 3.87 -2.78
C VAL A 20 -29.76 2.93 -2.57
N VAL A 21 -29.32 2.21 -3.60
CA VAL A 21 -28.12 1.36 -3.50
C VAL A 21 -26.87 2.20 -3.24
N SER A 22 -26.71 3.35 -3.90
CA SER A 22 -25.57 4.26 -3.66
C SER A 22 -25.58 4.84 -2.25
N ALA A 23 -26.76 5.24 -1.73
CA ALA A 23 -26.90 5.74 -0.37
C ALA A 23 -26.62 4.65 0.68
N VAL A 24 -27.03 3.41 0.41
CA VAL A 24 -26.69 2.27 1.27
C VAL A 24 -25.20 1.95 1.20
N THR A 25 -24.53 2.05 0.04
CA THR A 25 -23.07 1.89 -0.05
C THR A 25 -22.30 2.99 0.66
N GLU A 26 -22.82 4.23 0.69
CA GLU A 26 -22.20 5.33 1.45
C GLU A 26 -22.39 5.14 2.97
N MET A 27 -23.55 4.64 3.40
CA MET A 27 -23.82 4.28 4.80
C MET A 27 -23.13 2.99 5.26
N THR A 28 -22.74 2.11 4.32
CA THR A 28 -22.04 0.84 4.58
C THR A 28 -20.64 0.84 4.01
N ALA A 29 -20.06 2.02 3.74
CA ALA A 29 -18.65 2.18 3.47
C ALA A 29 -17.88 1.74 4.72
N LEU A 30 -17.72 0.41 4.83
CA LEU A 30 -16.88 -0.27 5.78
C LEU A 30 -15.55 0.45 5.76
N GLU A 31 -15.10 0.86 6.94
CA GLU A 31 -13.80 1.49 7.16
C GLU A 31 -12.77 0.86 6.22
N ARG A 32 -12.38 1.61 5.19
CA ARG A 32 -11.33 1.18 4.27
C ARG A 32 -10.09 0.95 5.11
N VAL A 33 -9.59 -0.28 5.14
CA VAL A 33 -8.40 -0.61 5.94
C VAL A 33 -7.21 0.15 5.35
N PRO A 34 -6.65 1.15 6.05
CA PRO A 34 -5.52 1.90 5.52
C PRO A 34 -4.27 1.03 5.60
N PHE A 35 -3.37 1.18 4.63
CA PHE A 35 -2.03 0.62 4.74
C PHE A 35 -1.35 1.15 6.03
N PRO A 36 -0.65 0.31 6.81
CA PRO A 36 -0.01 0.75 8.06
C PRO A 36 0.93 1.94 7.82
N SER A 37 0.65 3.07 8.47
CA SER A 37 1.48 4.28 8.39
C SER A 37 2.79 4.17 9.18
N ASP A 38 2.97 3.10 9.94
CA ASP A 38 4.23 2.78 10.61
C ASP A 38 4.75 1.45 10.06
N ALA A 39 5.90 1.49 9.39
CA ALA A 39 6.57 0.30 8.88
C ALA A 39 6.90 -0.71 9.99
N ALA A 40 7.09 -0.23 11.22
CA ALA A 40 7.22 -1.11 12.38
C ALA A 40 5.89 -1.81 12.71
N LYS A 41 4.72 -1.19 12.50
CA LYS A 41 3.38 -1.78 12.78
C LYS A 41 2.89 -2.77 11.74
N ILE A 42 3.60 -2.96 10.63
CA ILE A 42 3.49 -4.18 9.82
C ILE A 42 3.81 -5.45 10.69
N SER A 43 4.30 -5.27 11.93
CA SER A 43 4.61 -6.33 12.90
C SER A 43 3.52 -6.67 13.93
N SER A 44 2.43 -5.92 14.06
CA SER A 44 1.37 -6.23 15.04
C SER A 44 0.33 -7.18 14.44
N PRO A 45 -0.28 -8.09 15.23
CA PRO A 45 -1.35 -8.97 14.76
C PRO A 45 -2.46 -8.16 14.09
N TRP A 46 -2.74 -8.45 12.82
CA TRP A 46 -3.85 -7.81 12.12
C TRP A 46 -5.18 -8.15 12.81
N ALA A 47 -5.96 -7.13 13.22
CA ALA A 47 -7.24 -7.29 13.92
C ALA A 47 -8.49 -6.92 13.10
N GLY A 48 -8.35 -6.47 11.85
CA GLY A 48 -9.49 -6.14 10.99
C GLY A 48 -10.25 -7.38 10.47
N ASP A 49 -11.57 -7.31 10.54
CA ASP A 49 -12.49 -8.34 10.06
C ASP A 49 -12.46 -8.52 8.54
N VAL A 50 -12.62 -9.77 8.09
CA VAL A 50 -12.75 -10.12 6.67
C VAL A 50 -14.19 -9.80 6.23
N PRO A 51 -14.41 -8.99 5.16
CA PRO A 51 -15.77 -8.68 4.70
C PRO A 51 -16.53 -9.93 4.26
N SER A 52 -17.83 -9.98 4.56
CA SER A 52 -18.71 -11.09 4.21
C SER A 52 -19.00 -11.16 2.70
N LEU A 53 -19.26 -12.38 2.21
CA LEU A 53 -19.53 -12.73 0.79
C LEU A 53 -20.63 -11.89 0.10
N SER A 54 -21.50 -11.20 0.86
CA SER A 54 -22.55 -10.34 0.33
C SER A 54 -22.04 -9.02 -0.28
N ALA A 55 -20.80 -8.59 0.02
CA ALA A 55 -20.20 -7.39 -0.59
C ALA A 55 -19.64 -7.63 -2.01
N MET A 56 -19.64 -8.88 -2.48
CA MET A 56 -19.04 -9.29 -3.75
C MET A 56 -19.95 -9.11 -4.99
N LEU A 57 -21.22 -8.71 -4.79
CA LEU A 57 -22.26 -8.71 -5.83
C LEU A 57 -22.64 -7.33 -6.39
N LEU A 58 -21.89 -6.25 -6.08
CA LEU A 58 -22.17 -4.91 -6.61
C LEU A 58 -21.37 -4.62 -7.88
N PRO A 59 -21.95 -3.94 -8.88
CA PRO A 59 -21.35 -3.71 -10.20
C PRO A 59 -20.15 -2.72 -10.21
N PHE A 60 -19.71 -2.23 -9.04
CA PHE A 60 -18.54 -1.35 -8.85
C PHE A 60 -17.41 -2.03 -8.03
N GLY A 61 -17.29 -3.36 -8.13
CA GLY A 61 -16.51 -4.25 -7.25
C GLY A 61 -14.99 -4.05 -7.12
N SER A 62 -14.38 -2.96 -7.62
CA SER A 62 -12.93 -2.76 -7.50
C SER A 62 -12.47 -2.44 -6.07
N GLU A 63 -13.29 -1.74 -5.29
CA GLU A 63 -12.98 -1.37 -3.91
C GLU A 63 -13.03 -2.55 -2.91
N PRO A 64 -14.08 -3.40 -2.88
CA PRO A 64 -14.09 -4.58 -2.01
C PRO A 64 -13.01 -5.60 -2.42
N GLU A 65 -12.77 -5.80 -3.72
CA GLU A 65 -11.69 -6.67 -4.20
C GLU A 65 -10.29 -6.13 -3.82
N SER A 66 -10.09 -4.81 -3.90
CA SER A 66 -8.86 -4.15 -3.45
C SER A 66 -8.62 -4.34 -1.96
N ASN A 67 -9.65 -4.16 -1.13
CA ASN A 67 -9.55 -4.35 0.31
C ASN A 67 -9.24 -5.82 0.65
N HIS A 68 -9.93 -6.77 0.01
CA HIS A 68 -9.67 -8.19 0.23
C HIS A 68 -8.26 -8.61 -0.20
N ALA A 69 -7.79 -8.13 -1.36
CA ALA A 69 -6.43 -8.40 -1.84
C ALA A 69 -5.38 -7.80 -0.89
N LEU A 70 -5.60 -6.58 -0.40
CA LEU A 70 -4.71 -5.94 0.57
C LEU A 70 -4.68 -6.68 1.92
N ILE A 71 -5.83 -7.09 2.44
CA ILE A 71 -5.94 -7.91 3.66
C ILE A 71 -5.13 -9.20 3.52
N SER A 72 -5.38 -9.93 2.42
CA SER A 72 -4.66 -11.18 2.13
C SER A 72 -3.15 -10.95 2.05
N ALA A 73 -2.72 -9.84 1.48
CA ALA A 73 -1.32 -9.49 1.33
C ALA A 73 -0.63 -9.21 2.67
N LEU A 74 -1.17 -8.34 3.53
CA LEU A 74 -0.47 -8.06 4.79
C LEU A 74 -0.56 -9.25 5.77
N GLN A 75 -1.61 -10.08 5.70
CA GLN A 75 -1.63 -11.37 6.42
C GLN A 75 -0.49 -12.30 5.96
N ALA A 76 -0.27 -12.43 4.65
CA ALA A 76 0.84 -13.23 4.12
C ALA A 76 2.21 -12.66 4.51
N ILE A 77 2.37 -11.33 4.49
CA ILE A 77 3.58 -10.64 4.97
C ILE A 77 3.82 -10.91 6.46
N GLU A 78 2.79 -10.81 7.30
CA GLU A 78 2.90 -11.08 8.74
C GLU A 78 3.26 -12.55 8.98
N ALA A 79 2.58 -13.46 8.28
CA ALA A 79 2.78 -14.89 8.42
C ALA A 79 4.23 -15.27 8.04
N SER A 80 4.75 -14.80 6.91
CA SER A 80 6.11 -15.12 6.44
C SER A 80 7.20 -14.84 7.48
N ARG A 81 6.98 -13.83 8.32
CA ARG A 81 7.88 -13.46 9.42
C ARG A 81 7.89 -14.49 10.55
N LYS A 82 6.78 -15.19 10.77
CA LYS A 82 6.61 -16.23 11.81
C LYS A 82 7.22 -17.59 11.42
N LYS A 83 7.80 -17.72 10.21
CA LYS A 83 8.65 -18.84 9.77
C LYS A 83 7.95 -20.21 9.79
N GLN A 84 6.75 -20.30 9.21
CA GLN A 84 6.00 -21.56 9.04
C GLN A 84 6.17 -22.09 7.61
N THR A 85 6.62 -23.32 7.38
CA THR A 85 7.38 -23.62 6.16
C THR A 85 6.63 -24.10 4.92
N THR A 86 5.41 -24.68 4.99
CA THR A 86 4.79 -25.29 3.79
C THR A 86 3.47 -24.65 3.38
N VAL A 87 2.48 -24.59 4.28
CA VAL A 87 1.16 -23.95 4.01
C VAL A 87 1.31 -22.45 3.72
N GLN A 88 2.34 -21.84 4.28
CA GLN A 88 2.68 -20.43 4.09
C GLN A 88 3.12 -20.10 2.66
N SER A 89 3.85 -21.00 1.99
CA SER A 89 4.33 -20.78 0.61
C SER A 89 3.18 -20.68 -0.38
N ALA A 90 2.14 -21.50 -0.21
CA ALA A 90 0.92 -21.47 -1.02
C ALA A 90 0.10 -20.19 -0.74
N GLN A 91 -0.12 -19.85 0.54
CA GLN A 91 -0.79 -18.61 0.93
C GLN A 91 -0.08 -17.35 0.39
N TYR A 92 1.25 -17.38 0.34
CA TYR A 92 2.06 -16.31 -0.20
C TYR A 92 1.91 -16.14 -1.72
N ALA A 93 1.98 -17.26 -2.45
CA ALA A 93 1.76 -17.26 -3.90
C ALA A 93 0.33 -16.82 -4.25
N ASP A 94 -0.67 -17.26 -3.48
CA ASP A 94 -2.06 -16.86 -3.64
C ASP A 94 -2.25 -15.36 -3.39
N ALA A 95 -1.62 -14.80 -2.34
CA ALA A 95 -1.66 -13.38 -2.06
C ALA A 95 -1.07 -12.55 -3.21
N ILE A 96 0.10 -12.94 -3.74
CA ILE A 96 0.71 -12.29 -4.92
C ILE A 96 -0.24 -12.37 -6.13
N GLY A 97 -0.83 -13.55 -6.38
CA GLY A 97 -1.77 -13.75 -7.48
C GLY A 97 -3.01 -12.85 -7.39
N ARG A 98 -3.57 -12.71 -6.18
CA ARG A 98 -4.72 -11.82 -5.91
C ARG A 98 -4.35 -10.36 -6.13
N VAL A 99 -3.24 -9.90 -5.55
CA VAL A 99 -2.77 -8.51 -5.72
C VAL A 99 -2.55 -8.18 -7.19
N ARG A 100 -1.87 -9.06 -7.95
CA ARG A 100 -1.64 -8.85 -9.40
C ARG A 100 -2.94 -8.80 -10.19
N ARG A 101 -3.89 -9.71 -9.91
CA ARG A 101 -5.21 -9.69 -10.56
C ARG A 101 -5.93 -8.39 -10.28
N THR A 102 -5.98 -7.96 -9.02
CA THR A 102 -6.65 -6.71 -8.66
C THR A 102 -5.97 -5.49 -9.26
N LEU A 103 -4.63 -5.45 -9.31
CA LEU A 103 -3.89 -4.38 -9.99
C LEU A 103 -4.14 -4.33 -11.51
N SER A 104 -4.43 -5.47 -12.15
CA SER A 104 -4.81 -5.48 -13.58
C SER A 104 -6.17 -4.80 -13.84
N ILE A 105 -7.01 -4.71 -12.82
CA ILE A 105 -8.34 -4.06 -12.86
C ILE A 105 -8.27 -2.64 -12.27
N SER A 106 -7.42 -2.43 -11.26
CA SER A 106 -7.25 -1.18 -10.52
C SER A 106 -5.76 -0.77 -10.45
N PRO A 107 -5.17 -0.29 -11.57
CA PRO A 107 -3.74 -0.02 -11.66
C PRO A 107 -3.30 1.23 -10.89
N TYR A 108 -4.24 2.04 -10.39
CA TYR A 108 -3.96 3.26 -9.64
C TYR A 108 -4.01 3.06 -8.12
N ASN A 109 -4.07 1.83 -7.63
CA ASN A 109 -4.09 1.56 -6.19
C ASN A 109 -2.65 1.48 -5.62
N PRO A 110 -2.17 2.54 -4.92
CA PRO A 110 -0.79 2.59 -4.45
C PRO A 110 -0.51 1.61 -3.30
N GLU A 111 -1.53 1.27 -2.50
CA GLU A 111 -1.43 0.33 -1.38
C GLU A 111 -1.19 -1.09 -1.88
N LEU A 112 -1.84 -1.47 -2.99
CA LEU A 112 -1.62 -2.76 -3.64
C LEU A 112 -0.26 -2.85 -4.33
N TRP A 113 0.22 -1.76 -4.95
CA TRP A 113 1.59 -1.72 -5.47
C TRP A 113 2.63 -1.88 -4.36
N LEU A 114 2.42 -1.23 -3.21
CA LEU A 114 3.32 -1.32 -2.07
C LEU A 114 3.28 -2.71 -1.43
N ALA A 115 2.09 -3.31 -1.33
CA ALA A 115 1.92 -4.69 -0.89
C ALA A 115 2.64 -5.67 -1.83
N LEU A 116 2.54 -5.48 -3.16
CA LEU A 116 3.24 -6.30 -4.14
C LEU A 116 4.76 -6.19 -3.99
N ALA A 117 5.28 -4.97 -3.82
CA ALA A 117 6.71 -4.73 -3.61
C ALA A 117 7.19 -5.47 -2.35
N LEU A 118 6.48 -5.36 -1.22
CA LEU A 118 6.81 -6.05 0.02
C LEU A 118 6.75 -7.58 -0.10
N LEU A 119 5.70 -8.09 -0.76
CA LEU A 119 5.55 -9.53 -0.97
C LEU A 119 6.71 -10.07 -1.83
N GLN A 120 7.01 -9.40 -2.93
CA GLN A 120 8.06 -9.87 -3.83
C GLN A 120 9.44 -9.71 -3.17
N ALA A 121 9.69 -8.63 -2.42
CA ALA A 121 10.98 -8.37 -1.77
C ALA A 121 11.37 -9.42 -0.71
N GLN A 122 10.40 -10.01 -0.01
CA GLN A 122 10.70 -11.06 0.98
C GLN A 122 10.99 -12.42 0.33
N ARG A 123 10.48 -12.65 -0.89
CA ARG A 123 10.79 -13.85 -1.67
C ARG A 123 12.14 -13.71 -2.37
N ASP A 124 12.31 -12.62 -3.10
CA ASP A 124 13.53 -12.26 -3.81
C ASP A 124 13.60 -10.73 -3.95
N SER A 125 14.47 -10.09 -3.18
CA SER A 125 14.66 -8.64 -3.19
C SER A 125 15.22 -8.10 -4.50
N HIS A 126 15.78 -8.95 -5.36
CA HIS A 126 16.37 -8.56 -6.64
C HIS A 126 15.44 -8.82 -7.83
N ASP A 127 14.24 -9.35 -7.60
CA ASP A 127 13.24 -9.52 -8.66
C ASP A 127 12.87 -8.12 -9.23
N PRO A 128 12.98 -7.90 -10.56
CA PRO A 128 12.63 -6.63 -11.19
C PRO A 128 11.23 -6.14 -10.86
N VAL A 129 10.28 -7.06 -10.61
CA VAL A 129 8.90 -6.72 -10.21
C VAL A 129 8.89 -5.88 -8.92
N VAL A 130 9.85 -6.08 -8.03
CA VAL A 130 9.93 -5.34 -6.77
C VAL A 130 10.23 -3.87 -7.05
N PHE A 131 11.20 -3.59 -7.92
CA PHE A 131 11.61 -2.25 -8.31
C PHE A 131 10.46 -1.52 -9.02
N GLU A 132 9.83 -2.19 -9.99
CA GLU A 132 8.68 -1.64 -10.72
C GLU A 132 7.49 -1.38 -9.79
N ALA A 133 7.17 -2.33 -8.90
CA ALA A 133 6.09 -2.17 -7.95
C ALA A 133 6.35 -0.97 -7.02
N LEU A 134 7.58 -0.81 -6.51
CA LEU A 134 7.93 0.35 -5.69
C LEU A 134 7.82 1.65 -6.48
N LYS A 135 8.34 1.74 -7.72
CA LYS A 135 8.17 2.91 -8.59
C LYS A 135 6.69 3.26 -8.81
N MET A 136 5.85 2.25 -9.02
CA MET A 136 4.41 2.46 -9.18
C MET A 136 3.74 3.05 -7.93
N THR A 137 4.21 2.76 -6.72
CA THR A 137 3.71 3.42 -5.49
C THR A 137 3.96 4.92 -5.51
N TYR A 138 5.07 5.36 -6.10
CA TYR A 138 5.41 6.77 -6.26
C TYR A 138 4.61 7.42 -7.39
N PHE A 139 4.41 6.72 -8.51
CA PHE A 139 3.65 7.28 -9.64
C PHE A 139 2.15 7.39 -9.38
N THR A 140 1.59 6.46 -8.59
CA THR A 140 0.15 6.45 -8.29
C THR A 140 -0.20 7.29 -7.06
N ALA A 141 0.76 7.55 -6.16
CA ALA A 141 0.55 8.35 -4.95
C ALA A 141 1.83 9.06 -4.46
N PRO A 142 2.37 10.03 -5.22
CA PRO A 142 3.70 10.60 -4.94
C PRO A 142 3.81 11.26 -3.55
N ASN A 143 2.77 11.96 -3.11
CA ASN A 143 2.78 12.73 -1.86
C ASN A 143 1.88 12.12 -0.76
N ASP A 144 1.48 10.84 -0.88
CA ASP A 144 0.68 10.19 0.16
C ASP A 144 1.55 9.89 1.39
N THR A 145 1.45 10.77 2.38
CA THR A 145 2.24 10.73 3.62
C THR A 145 2.03 9.46 4.43
N ARG A 146 0.94 8.71 4.20
CA ARG A 146 0.67 7.43 4.86
C ARG A 146 1.61 6.32 4.38
N LEU A 147 2.05 6.40 3.11
CA LEU A 147 2.88 5.37 2.49
C LEU A 147 4.37 5.65 2.64
N VAL A 148 4.74 6.92 2.80
CA VAL A 148 6.12 7.39 2.93
C VAL A 148 6.96 6.55 3.91
N PRO A 149 6.51 6.26 5.15
CA PRO A 149 7.31 5.49 6.10
C PRO A 149 7.68 4.09 5.60
N VAL A 150 6.75 3.43 4.92
CA VAL A 150 6.92 2.07 4.40
C VAL A 150 7.74 2.09 3.12
N ARG A 151 7.53 3.07 2.23
CA ARG A 151 8.37 3.24 1.03
C ARG A 151 9.85 3.41 1.40
N LEU A 152 10.14 4.27 2.38
CA LEU A 152 11.50 4.47 2.88
C LEU A 152 12.08 3.20 3.53
N ASP A 153 11.28 2.44 4.29
CA ASP A 153 11.70 1.17 4.86
C ASP A 153 12.08 0.15 3.79
N VAL A 154 11.20 -0.05 2.80
CA VAL A 154 11.41 -1.00 1.70
C VAL A 154 12.61 -0.60 0.86
N ALA A 155 12.69 0.66 0.45
CA ALA A 155 13.80 1.17 -0.35
C ALA A 155 15.14 1.01 0.37
N GLY A 156 15.18 1.36 1.67
CA GLY A 156 16.37 1.32 2.50
C GLY A 156 16.82 -0.09 2.89
N ARG A 157 15.88 -1.01 3.11
CA ARG A 157 16.17 -2.36 3.62
C ARG A 157 16.67 -3.34 2.55
N PHE A 158 16.15 -3.23 1.33
CA PHE A 158 16.36 -4.23 0.27
C PHE A 158 17.28 -3.73 -0.85
N ASP A 159 18.19 -2.80 -0.54
CA ASP A 159 19.18 -2.26 -1.48
C ASP A 159 18.61 -1.62 -2.78
N MET A 160 17.32 -1.31 -2.80
CA MET A 160 16.65 -0.75 -3.99
C MET A 160 17.15 0.66 -4.34
N LEU A 161 17.78 1.35 -3.39
CA LEU A 161 18.42 2.65 -3.59
C LEU A 161 19.68 2.60 -4.48
N ALA A 162 20.08 1.41 -4.95
CA ALA A 162 21.03 1.26 -6.03
C ALA A 162 20.44 1.67 -7.40
N ASP A 163 19.11 1.59 -7.57
CA ASP A 163 18.41 2.14 -8.72
C ASP A 163 18.32 3.67 -8.58
N PRO A 164 18.78 4.43 -9.59
CA PRO A 164 18.83 5.89 -9.52
C PRO A 164 17.44 6.54 -9.44
N ASP A 165 16.43 5.96 -10.09
CA ASP A 165 15.07 6.50 -10.06
C ASP A 165 14.48 6.35 -8.66
N ILE A 166 14.62 5.16 -8.05
CA ILE A 166 14.14 4.92 -6.68
C ILE A 166 14.90 5.81 -5.68
N LYS A 167 16.20 6.03 -5.90
CA LYS A 167 17.01 6.92 -5.07
C LYS A 167 16.46 8.36 -5.09
N ASP A 168 16.10 8.87 -6.26
CA ASP A 168 15.54 10.23 -6.39
C ASP A 168 14.11 10.33 -5.84
N LEU A 169 13.28 9.30 -6.06
CA LEU A 169 11.93 9.22 -5.47
C LEU A 169 11.98 9.18 -3.93
N ALA A 170 12.87 8.36 -3.35
CA ALA A 170 13.07 8.30 -1.90
C ALA A 170 13.63 9.62 -1.33
N ARG A 171 14.44 10.36 -2.10
CA ARG A 171 14.93 11.68 -1.69
C ARG A 171 13.78 12.69 -1.59
N SER A 172 12.77 12.58 -2.46
CA SER A 172 11.54 13.38 -2.37
C SER A 172 10.77 13.09 -1.08
N ASP A 173 10.63 11.81 -0.70
CA ASP A 173 10.01 11.40 0.57
C ASP A 173 10.73 11.99 1.78
N ILE A 174 12.08 11.95 1.80
CA ILE A 174 12.88 12.56 2.87
C ILE A 174 12.65 14.06 2.90
N ARG A 175 12.69 14.74 1.75
CA ARG A 175 12.43 16.19 1.69
C ARG A 175 11.04 16.52 2.23
N LEU A 176 10.01 15.77 1.82
CA LEU A 176 8.63 15.95 2.28
C LEU A 176 8.54 15.85 3.82
N ILE A 177 9.15 14.83 4.42
CA ILE A 177 9.21 14.70 5.89
C ILE A 177 9.93 15.90 6.51
N MET A 178 11.11 16.24 6.00
CA MET A 178 11.96 17.24 6.63
C MET A 178 11.40 18.66 6.53
N THR A 179 10.68 18.99 5.46
CA THR A 179 10.20 20.36 5.19
C THR A 179 8.71 20.57 5.47
N HIS A 180 7.87 19.54 5.30
CA HIS A 180 6.41 19.70 5.36
C HIS A 180 5.74 18.81 6.40
N ARG A 181 6.36 17.70 6.78
CA ARG A 181 5.79 16.70 7.70
C ARG A 181 6.79 16.27 8.78
N PRO A 182 7.33 17.21 9.58
CA PRO A 182 8.37 16.91 10.56
C PRO A 182 7.91 15.93 11.65
N GLU A 183 6.60 15.76 11.86
CA GLU A 183 6.00 14.72 12.70
C GLU A 183 6.37 13.29 12.26
N LEU A 184 6.76 13.10 10.98
CA LEU A 184 7.19 11.82 10.43
C LEU A 184 8.71 11.58 10.55
N LYS A 185 9.49 12.49 11.13
CA LYS A 185 10.93 12.29 11.39
C LYS A 185 11.27 10.94 12.07
N PRO A 186 10.47 10.42 13.03
CA PRO A 186 10.70 9.09 13.61
C PRO A 186 10.68 7.94 12.59
N ALA A 187 9.95 8.08 11.47
CA ALA A 187 9.94 7.09 10.39
C ALA A 187 11.31 6.98 9.71
N ILE A 188 12.03 8.08 9.55
CA ILE A 188 13.40 8.09 9.00
C ILE A 188 14.34 7.32 9.94
N VAL A 189 14.24 7.55 11.25
CA VAL A 189 15.02 6.82 12.26
C VAL A 189 14.71 5.32 12.20
N SER A 190 13.42 4.96 12.14
CA SER A 190 12.95 3.58 12.04
C SER A 190 13.48 2.88 10.79
N ALA A 191 13.42 3.55 9.63
CA ALA A 191 13.98 3.06 8.37
C ALA A 191 15.51 2.93 8.44
N PHE A 192 16.21 3.92 8.98
CA PHE A 192 17.68 3.89 9.14
C PHE A 192 18.15 2.68 9.95
N ARG A 193 17.45 2.36 11.05
CA ARG A 193 17.77 1.22 11.92
C ARG A 193 17.64 -0.13 11.20
N ARG A 194 16.72 -0.25 10.25
CA ARG A 194 16.46 -1.50 9.49
C ARG A 194 17.10 -1.53 8.10
N ALA A 195 17.65 -0.40 7.65
CA ALA A 195 18.26 -0.27 6.34
C ALA A 195 19.55 -1.10 6.22
N SER A 196 19.87 -1.48 4.98
CA SER A 196 21.19 -2.00 4.60
C SER A 196 22.26 -0.91 4.79
N ASP A 197 23.54 -1.27 4.64
CA ASP A 197 24.63 -0.29 4.73
C ASP A 197 24.49 0.81 3.66
N ARG A 198 24.09 0.43 2.44
CA ARG A 198 23.79 1.39 1.38
C ARG A 198 22.61 2.27 1.74
N GLY A 199 21.53 1.70 2.27
CA GLY A 199 20.36 2.45 2.70
C GLY A 199 20.65 3.44 3.83
N LYS A 200 21.47 3.04 4.82
CA LYS A 200 21.96 3.92 5.89
C LYS A 200 22.78 5.08 5.33
N ALA A 201 23.73 4.80 4.45
CA ALA A 201 24.54 5.85 3.81
C ALA A 201 23.66 6.87 3.08
N PHE A 202 22.68 6.39 2.29
CA PHE A 202 21.73 7.25 1.60
C PHE A 202 20.89 8.10 2.55
N LEU A 203 20.24 7.48 3.55
CA LEU A 203 19.37 8.18 4.50
C LEU A 203 20.16 9.26 5.26
N GLN A 204 21.38 8.95 5.66
CA GLN A 204 22.27 9.90 6.33
C GLN A 204 22.65 11.06 5.40
N GLU A 205 23.10 10.78 4.18
CA GLU A 205 23.48 11.79 3.19
C GLU A 205 22.30 12.74 2.89
N ALA A 206 21.13 12.16 2.61
CA ALA A 206 19.93 12.90 2.27
C ALA A 206 19.47 13.81 3.42
N VAL A 207 19.47 13.30 4.65
CA VAL A 207 19.11 14.11 5.83
C VAL A 207 20.16 15.17 6.13
N GLN A 208 21.45 14.83 6.06
CA GLN A 208 22.55 15.76 6.33
C GLN A 208 22.53 16.97 5.40
N SER A 209 22.08 16.80 4.14
CA SER A 209 21.93 17.90 3.19
C SER A 209 20.83 18.91 3.56
N ILE A 210 19.90 18.56 4.47
CA ILE A 210 18.75 19.38 4.86
C ILE A 210 18.85 19.85 6.31
N ASP A 211 19.18 18.94 7.23
CA ASP A 211 19.21 19.16 8.69
C ASP A 211 20.40 18.39 9.28
N PRO A 212 21.62 18.97 9.25
CA PRO A 212 22.81 18.34 9.80
C PRO A 212 22.69 17.95 11.29
N PRO A 213 22.06 18.76 12.17
CA PRO A 213 21.79 18.35 13.56
C PRO A 213 20.96 17.07 13.65
N PHE A 214 19.86 16.96 12.89
CA PHE A 214 19.03 15.76 12.91
C PHE A 214 19.76 14.52 12.36
N ALA A 215 20.61 14.69 11.35
CA ALA A 215 21.42 13.58 10.79
C ALA A 215 22.29 12.88 11.86
N GLN A 216 22.77 13.62 12.86
CA GLN A 216 23.56 13.03 13.95
C GLN A 216 22.74 12.11 14.85
N THR A 217 21.42 12.35 14.95
CA THR A 217 20.52 11.50 15.75
C THR A 217 20.26 10.14 15.12
N LEU A 218 20.53 9.97 13.81
CA LEU A 218 20.39 8.68 13.14
C LEU A 218 21.44 7.66 13.60
N ARG A 219 22.61 8.13 14.05
CA ARG A 219 23.75 7.29 14.46
C ARG A 219 23.74 6.91 15.94
N GLY A 220 22.94 7.61 16.76
CA GLY A 220 22.79 7.38 18.20
C GLY A 220 21.68 6.39 18.51
#